data_AF-A0A2S8PBL6-F1
#
_entry.id   AF-A0A2S8PBL6-F1
#
_cell.length_a   1.000
_cell.length_b   1.000
_cell.length_c   1.000
_cell.angle_alpha   90.00
_cell.angle_beta   90.00
_cell.angle_gamma   90.00
#
_symmetry.space_group_name_H-M   'P 1'
#
loop_
_entity.id
_entity.type
_entity.pdbx_description
1 polymer ?
#
loop_
_entity_poly.entity_id
_entity_poly.type
_entity_poly.pdbx_seq_one_letter_code
_entity_poly.pdbx_strand_id
1 'polypeptide(L)'
;MDRLNQPLEIRANYKWLGILGVIGLILFFFVQVFPQTSSETLEGQTTKVISKSEAEAAAKAFASDRLNIQTGIAAEPLVTYQSESDLYGYLSKEKLLTEYNKKYEPKYPYDVFRVRLPESSDQGYVNVDVHMNTGKVVGFSITPPYSKYAAAMAETNETMRKQKLRIVEGNMTLEDKEEIASSWLQKLGYNTSSLEVSSGKDEPGLIYTDSSSQIGESQLEFKFSFEDGELHSFLPGFSVPSAHTAYVEKQTNSATMLTMLGYGLFTIVLGILAIIYSALTRRYTSFTRGLFLSLFYFVVSLLTTYNMLPVLEAEGFSQFGLIVAMVVQVILSIAMTVLLYFSLVGGDGLWRKAGYNAWARAKEPGYGRYVLHSMFTGYLWAFILMGAQSVIYLVLDRTIHSWSTTDASQSPYNMLYPWMLPIMAWMAGISEEAVYRLFGIPMLKKIVRNTFVACVIPTLIWAFGHTLYPIYPIYTRPIELLFIGLLFSLIFLRHGYIAVMFAHVVFDSILMSFSLFSMGDLTNILAGVVTCVMPFIVAWVIYLFYGKKKEKPYVTTPPPEGLL
;
A
#
# COMPACT_ATOMS: atom_id res chain seq x y z
N MET A 1 -4.35 -15.39 -27.96
CA MET A 1 -4.33 -16.69 -27.26
C MET A 1 -4.25 -17.83 -28.26
N ASP A 2 -3.61 -18.93 -27.85
CA ASP A 2 -3.48 -20.13 -28.67
C ASP A 2 -4.78 -20.95 -28.67
N ARG A 3 -5.02 -21.66 -29.78
CA ARG A 3 -6.08 -22.68 -29.84
C ARG A 3 -5.58 -23.97 -29.19
N LEU A 4 -6.51 -24.76 -28.66
CA LEU A 4 -6.18 -26.11 -28.23
C LEU A 4 -5.58 -26.93 -29.39
N ASN A 5 -4.61 -27.78 -29.06
CA ASN A 5 -3.89 -28.66 -29.99
C ASN A 5 -3.03 -27.95 -31.05
N GLN A 6 -2.80 -26.64 -30.93
CA GLN A 6 -1.79 -25.92 -31.70
C GLN A 6 -0.48 -25.78 -30.88
N PRO A 7 0.68 -25.66 -31.54
CA PRO A 7 1.93 -25.35 -30.87
C PRO A 7 1.81 -24.06 -30.04
N LEU A 8 2.45 -24.04 -28.87
CA LEU A 8 2.50 -22.85 -28.02
C LEU A 8 3.32 -21.76 -28.71
N GLU A 9 2.70 -20.62 -28.99
CA GLU A 9 3.35 -19.54 -29.73
C GLU A 9 2.93 -18.15 -29.22
N ILE A 10 3.90 -17.37 -28.74
CA ILE A 10 3.67 -15.96 -28.44
C ILE A 10 3.74 -15.14 -29.73
N ARG A 11 2.58 -14.77 -30.25
CA ARG A 11 2.43 -13.87 -31.42
C ARG A 11 2.55 -12.42 -31.00
N ALA A 12 3.79 -11.98 -30.74
CA ALA A 12 4.13 -10.61 -30.38
C ALA A 12 4.85 -9.90 -31.56
N ASN A 13 4.44 -8.66 -31.86
CA ASN A 13 5.19 -7.82 -32.78
C ASN A 13 6.25 -7.05 -32.00
N TYR A 14 7.42 -7.66 -31.79
CA TYR A 14 8.48 -7.10 -30.95
C TYR A 14 9.00 -5.74 -31.45
N LYS A 15 8.93 -5.46 -32.76
CA LYS A 15 9.32 -4.15 -33.29
C LYS A 15 8.40 -3.05 -32.76
N TRP A 16 7.08 -3.21 -32.92
CA TRP A 16 6.12 -2.22 -32.44
C TRP A 16 6.01 -2.19 -30.92
N LEU A 17 6.00 -3.34 -30.25
CA LEU A 17 6.00 -3.40 -28.78
C LEU A 17 7.27 -2.79 -28.19
N GLY A 18 8.43 -2.97 -28.83
CA GLY A 18 9.68 -2.34 -28.44
C GLY A 18 9.61 -0.82 -28.55
N ILE A 19 9.15 -0.29 -29.70
CA ILE A 19 8.98 1.16 -29.90
C ILE A 19 8.02 1.74 -28.86
N LEU A 20 6.85 1.13 -28.68
CA LEU A 20 5.85 1.60 -27.70
C LEU A 20 6.35 1.47 -26.26
N GLY A 21 7.11 0.41 -25.94
CA GLY A 21 7.73 0.25 -24.63
C GLY A 21 8.79 1.33 -24.34
N VAL A 22 9.63 1.67 -25.32
CA VAL A 22 10.59 2.78 -25.18
C VAL A 22 9.86 4.12 -25.00
N ILE A 23 8.83 4.39 -25.80
CA ILE A 23 7.99 5.59 -25.61
C ILE A 23 7.37 5.60 -24.21
N GLY A 24 6.85 4.46 -23.75
CA GLY A 24 6.26 4.32 -22.42
C GLY A 24 7.24 4.60 -21.29
N LEU A 25 8.47 4.09 -21.38
CA LEU A 25 9.54 4.40 -20.43
C LEU A 25 9.91 5.87 -20.45
N ILE A 26 10.07 6.47 -21.65
CA ILE A 26 10.38 7.90 -21.77
C ILE A 26 9.28 8.73 -21.09
N LEU A 27 8.01 8.44 -21.37
CA LEU A 27 6.88 9.14 -20.73
C LEU A 27 6.89 8.95 -19.22
N PHE A 28 7.14 7.74 -18.72
CA PHE A 28 7.24 7.48 -17.30
C PHE A 28 8.37 8.28 -16.64
N PHE A 29 9.57 8.27 -17.21
CA PHE A 29 10.67 9.06 -16.68
C PHE A 29 10.41 10.56 -16.78
N PHE A 30 9.84 11.06 -17.88
CA PHE A 30 9.60 12.50 -18.06
C PHE A 30 8.41 13.06 -17.28
N VAL A 31 7.43 12.24 -16.92
CA VAL A 31 6.21 12.69 -16.23
C VAL A 31 6.24 12.35 -14.75
N GLN A 32 6.73 11.16 -14.40
CA GLN A 32 6.76 10.71 -13.01
C GLN A 32 8.13 10.89 -12.41
N VAL A 33 9.20 10.34 -12.99
CA VAL A 33 10.50 10.32 -12.30
C VAL A 33 11.19 11.68 -12.27
N PHE A 34 11.36 12.36 -13.41
CA PHE A 34 12.10 13.62 -13.50
C PHE A 34 11.34 14.78 -12.86
N PRO A 35 10.04 14.99 -13.14
CA PRO A 35 9.24 15.95 -12.41
C PRO A 35 9.25 15.60 -10.94
N GLN A 36 9.05 14.36 -10.47
CA GLN A 36 9.11 14.09 -9.03
C GLN A 36 10.49 14.31 -8.40
N THR A 37 11.60 14.06 -9.11
CA THR A 37 12.93 14.50 -8.66
C THR A 37 13.12 16.03 -8.66
N SER A 38 12.14 16.78 -9.18
CA SER A 38 12.05 18.25 -9.21
C SER A 38 10.67 18.79 -8.77
N SER A 39 9.83 17.97 -8.12
CA SER A 39 8.44 18.26 -7.75
C SER A 39 8.09 17.49 -6.48
N GLU A 40 8.00 18.25 -5.40
CA GLU A 40 7.13 18.16 -4.20
C GLU A 40 6.94 16.82 -3.44
N THR A 41 6.92 15.64 -4.09
CA THR A 41 6.76 14.33 -3.42
C THR A 41 8.10 13.69 -3.04
N LEU A 42 9.17 14.01 -3.77
CA LEU A 42 10.52 13.47 -3.55
C LEU A 42 11.56 14.55 -3.21
N GLU A 43 11.23 15.85 -3.25
CA GLU A 43 12.18 16.91 -2.89
C GLU A 43 12.61 16.85 -1.41
N GLY A 44 11.76 16.34 -0.51
CA GLY A 44 12.13 16.00 0.87
C GLY A 44 13.04 14.76 1.02
N GLN A 45 13.29 14.01 -0.07
CA GLN A 45 14.08 12.77 -0.07
C GLN A 45 15.48 12.92 -0.70
N THR A 46 15.84 14.10 -1.22
CA THR A 46 17.23 14.40 -1.62
C THR A 46 18.16 14.62 -0.43
N THR A 47 17.58 14.76 0.77
CA THR A 47 18.28 14.85 2.05
C THR A 47 18.42 13.47 2.66
N LYS A 48 19.66 13.09 3.01
CA LYS A 48 19.99 11.85 3.72
C LYS A 48 19.01 11.62 4.88
N VAL A 49 18.28 10.50 4.82
CA VAL A 49 17.44 10.03 5.93
C VAL A 49 18.33 9.34 6.97
N ILE A 50 18.11 9.64 8.25
CA ILE A 50 18.84 9.01 9.36
C ILE A 50 18.47 7.53 9.48
N SER A 51 19.36 6.71 10.03
CA SER A 51 19.01 5.32 10.33
C SER A 51 18.02 5.23 11.49
N LYS A 52 17.30 4.10 11.58
CA LYS A 52 16.47 3.80 12.75
C LYS A 52 17.28 3.80 14.06
N SER A 53 18.54 3.38 14.02
CA SER A 53 19.43 3.42 15.18
C SER A 53 19.85 4.84 15.58
N GLU A 54 20.05 5.74 14.62
CA GLU A 54 20.28 7.17 14.88
C GLU A 54 19.04 7.80 15.51
N ALA A 55 17.85 7.49 15.00
CA ALA A 55 16.58 7.94 15.60
C ALA A 55 16.41 7.42 17.04
N GLU A 56 16.67 6.13 17.26
CA GLU A 56 16.62 5.50 18.59
C GLU A 56 17.58 6.17 19.58
N ALA A 57 18.82 6.44 19.15
CA ALA A 57 19.81 7.11 19.99
C ALA A 57 19.37 8.53 20.36
N ALA A 58 18.83 9.29 19.41
CA ALA A 58 18.29 10.63 19.66
C ALA A 58 17.11 10.60 20.64
N ALA A 59 16.19 9.65 20.47
CA ALA A 59 15.04 9.47 21.35
C ALA A 59 15.45 9.09 22.78
N LYS A 60 16.39 8.15 22.93
CA LYS A 60 16.93 7.75 24.25
C LYS A 60 17.62 8.91 24.97
N ALA A 61 18.42 9.69 24.24
CA ALA A 61 19.06 10.89 24.80
C ALA A 61 18.01 11.90 25.28
N PHE A 62 16.97 12.16 24.47
CA PHE A 62 15.89 13.07 24.86
C PHE A 62 15.10 12.58 26.08
N ALA A 63 14.73 11.30 26.12
CA ALA A 63 14.01 10.70 27.24
C ALA A 63 14.80 10.81 28.56
N SER A 64 16.11 10.54 28.52
CA SER A 64 17.00 10.70 29.68
C SER A 64 17.18 12.17 30.08
N ASP A 65 17.57 13.03 29.14
CA ASP A 65 18.04 14.39 29.46
C ASP A 65 16.91 15.39 29.70
N ARG A 66 15.74 15.18 29.06
CA ARG A 66 14.62 16.14 29.08
C ARG A 66 13.41 15.62 29.84
N LEU A 67 13.14 14.32 29.78
CA LEU A 67 12.00 13.72 30.47
C LEU A 67 12.39 13.09 31.83
N ASN A 68 13.68 12.94 32.12
CA ASN A 68 14.20 12.19 33.28
C ASN A 68 13.69 10.74 33.35
N ILE A 69 13.35 10.15 32.21
CA ILE A 69 12.85 8.77 32.12
C ILE A 69 14.04 7.86 31.83
N GLN A 70 14.37 6.99 32.79
CA GLN A 70 15.34 5.94 32.55
C GLN A 70 14.66 4.80 31.79
N THR A 71 14.92 4.74 30.49
CA THR A 71 14.51 3.61 29.66
C THR A 71 15.25 2.36 30.13
N GLY A 72 14.53 1.37 30.65
CA GLY A 72 15.13 0.12 31.10
C GLY A 72 15.86 -0.60 29.96
N ILE A 73 16.89 -1.38 30.32
CA ILE A 73 17.63 -2.26 29.39
C ILE A 73 16.74 -3.42 28.86
N ALA A 74 15.53 -3.59 29.42
CA ALA A 74 14.78 -4.85 29.34
C ALA A 74 13.97 -5.08 28.06
N ALA A 75 13.57 -4.04 27.32
CA ALA A 75 12.72 -4.20 26.13
C ALA A 75 13.22 -3.38 24.94
N GLU A 76 13.15 -3.97 23.74
CA GLU A 76 13.63 -3.35 22.51
C GLU A 76 12.73 -2.18 22.08
N PRO A 77 13.29 -1.01 21.76
CA PRO A 77 12.53 0.10 21.19
C PRO A 77 11.89 -0.26 19.85
N LEU A 78 10.68 0.23 19.61
CA LEU A 78 10.02 0.12 18.31
C LEU A 78 10.17 1.44 17.55
N VAL A 79 10.81 1.40 16.38
CA VAL A 79 10.98 2.58 15.50
C VAL A 79 10.09 2.43 14.27
N THR A 80 9.12 3.33 14.14
CA THR A 80 8.19 3.40 13.00
C THR A 80 8.20 4.77 12.33
N TYR A 81 8.03 4.78 11.01
CA TYR A 81 7.72 5.97 10.24
C TYR A 81 6.27 6.39 10.50
N GLN A 82 6.05 7.67 10.73
CA GLN A 82 4.75 8.30 10.86
C GLN A 82 4.69 9.53 9.95
N SER A 83 3.50 9.81 9.43
CA SER A 83 3.26 10.95 8.56
C SER A 83 1.96 11.65 8.95
N GLU A 84 1.99 12.98 9.04
CA GLU A 84 0.82 13.84 9.22
C GLU A 84 0.05 13.94 7.89
N SER A 85 -0.61 12.85 7.52
CA SER A 85 -1.28 12.68 6.22
C SER A 85 -2.35 13.75 5.94
N ASP A 86 -3.07 14.23 6.96
CA ASP A 86 -4.06 15.29 6.78
C ASP A 86 -3.40 16.63 6.39
N LEU A 87 -2.28 16.97 7.04
CA LEU A 87 -1.52 18.18 6.72
C LEU A 87 -0.87 18.06 5.34
N TYR A 88 -0.20 16.95 5.06
CA TYR A 88 0.39 16.70 3.74
C TYR A 88 -0.66 16.78 2.64
N GLY A 89 -1.83 16.17 2.87
CA GLY A 89 -2.95 16.18 1.94
C GLY A 89 -3.48 17.58 1.67
N TYR A 90 -3.62 18.41 2.71
CA TYR A 90 -3.99 19.81 2.56
C TYR A 90 -2.97 20.58 1.72
N LEU A 91 -1.69 20.47 2.06
CA LEU A 91 -0.61 21.16 1.33
C LEU A 91 -0.52 20.71 -0.13
N SER A 92 -0.68 19.40 -0.38
CA SER A 92 -0.71 18.80 -1.72
C SER A 92 -1.86 19.33 -2.56
N LYS A 93 -3.08 19.30 -2.00
CA LYS A 93 -4.30 19.78 -2.67
C LYS A 93 -4.21 21.27 -3.05
N GLU A 94 -3.71 22.10 -2.13
CA GLU A 94 -3.61 23.54 -2.32
C GLU A 94 -2.30 23.98 -3.01
N LYS A 95 -1.43 23.04 -3.40
CA LYS A 95 -0.12 23.29 -4.07
C LYS A 95 0.82 24.16 -3.24
N LEU A 96 0.87 23.88 -1.93
CA LEU A 96 1.67 24.59 -0.93
C LEU A 96 2.90 23.80 -0.45
N LEU A 97 3.11 22.56 -0.96
CA LEU A 97 4.22 21.70 -0.53
C LEU A 97 5.60 22.35 -0.74
N THR A 98 5.87 22.95 -1.90
CA THR A 98 7.16 23.62 -2.14
C THR A 98 7.44 24.72 -1.12
N GLU A 99 6.43 25.56 -0.84
CA GLU A 99 6.56 26.65 0.13
C GLU A 99 6.79 26.11 1.55
N TYR A 100 6.01 25.10 1.94
CA TYR A 100 6.13 24.45 3.24
C TYR A 100 7.51 23.83 3.45
N ASN A 101 7.98 23.05 2.48
CA ASN A 101 9.25 22.34 2.54
C ASN A 101 10.44 23.29 2.69
N LYS A 102 10.34 24.47 2.06
CA LYS A 102 11.39 25.49 2.18
C LYS A 102 11.34 26.25 3.50
N LYS A 103 10.15 26.54 4.03
CA LYS A 103 9.96 27.49 5.12
C LYS A 103 9.82 26.82 6.49
N TYR A 104 9.12 25.70 6.57
CA TYR A 104 8.64 25.14 7.84
C TYR A 104 9.06 23.69 8.08
N GLU A 105 9.14 22.84 7.06
CA GLU A 105 9.46 21.41 7.19
C GLU A 105 10.74 21.14 8.03
N PRO A 106 11.86 21.88 7.88
CA PRO A 106 13.08 21.61 8.65
C PRO A 106 12.94 21.77 10.17
N LYS A 107 11.85 22.42 10.63
CA LYS A 107 11.54 22.64 12.05
C LYS A 107 10.25 21.94 12.48
N TYR A 108 9.28 21.84 11.59
CA TYR A 108 7.97 21.24 11.81
C TYR A 108 7.70 20.21 10.69
N PRO A 109 8.37 19.05 10.73
CA PRO A 109 8.22 18.06 9.68
C PRO A 109 6.85 17.38 9.79
N TYR A 110 6.24 17.08 8.65
CA TYR A 110 5.09 16.18 8.59
C TYR A 110 5.50 14.70 8.58
N ASP A 111 6.78 14.38 8.35
CA ASP A 111 7.35 13.02 8.32
C ASP A 111 8.37 12.81 9.44
N VAL A 112 8.13 11.81 10.30
CA VAL A 112 8.98 11.53 11.47
C VAL A 112 9.24 10.04 11.64
N PHE A 113 10.35 9.72 12.29
CA PHE A 113 10.50 8.44 12.99
C PHE A 113 9.95 8.59 14.40
N ARG A 114 8.84 7.90 14.68
CA ARG A 114 8.32 7.71 16.04
C ARG A 114 9.04 6.54 16.68
N VAL A 115 9.81 6.85 17.72
CA VAL A 115 10.51 5.87 18.55
C VAL A 115 9.70 5.62 19.80
N ARG A 116 9.15 4.42 19.94
CA ARG A 116 8.49 3.96 21.16
C ARG A 116 9.52 3.30 22.08
N LEU A 117 9.73 3.91 23.24
CA LEU A 117 10.61 3.48 24.30
C LEU A 117 9.75 2.87 25.43
N PRO A 118 9.75 1.55 25.63
CA PRO A 118 9.03 0.93 26.74
C PRO A 118 9.65 1.33 28.08
N GLU A 119 8.80 1.53 29.09
CA GLU A 119 9.24 1.70 30.48
C GLU A 119 9.56 0.34 31.10
N SER A 120 10.21 0.33 32.28
CA SER A 120 10.66 -0.91 32.96
C SER A 120 9.54 -1.91 33.27
N SER A 121 8.27 -1.49 33.19
CA SER A 121 7.11 -2.37 33.10
C SER A 121 6.56 -2.32 31.67
N ASP A 122 6.37 -3.49 31.02
CA ASP A 122 5.86 -3.67 29.64
C ASP A 122 4.49 -3.00 29.31
N GLN A 123 3.92 -2.22 30.23
CA GLN A 123 2.64 -1.54 30.08
C GLN A 123 2.76 -0.03 29.84
N GLY A 124 3.87 0.60 30.26
CA GLY A 124 4.11 2.04 30.03
C GLY A 124 5.10 2.24 28.89
N TYR A 125 4.98 3.35 28.16
CA TYR A 125 5.93 3.70 27.10
C TYR A 125 5.96 5.20 26.81
N VAL A 126 7.07 5.66 26.25
CA VAL A 126 7.25 7.01 25.72
C VAL A 126 7.37 6.92 24.20
N ASN A 127 6.59 7.69 23.46
CA ASN A 127 6.86 7.91 22.04
C ASN A 127 7.66 9.22 21.89
N VAL A 128 8.73 9.19 21.11
CA VAL A 128 9.50 10.37 20.73
C VAL A 128 9.52 10.48 19.22
N ASP A 129 9.09 11.64 18.70
CA ASP A 129 9.05 11.92 17.27
C ASP A 129 10.35 12.61 16.86
N VAL A 130 11.10 11.94 16.00
CA VAL A 130 12.41 12.37 15.50
C VAL A 130 12.31 12.71 14.02
N HIS A 131 12.72 13.92 13.66
CA HIS A 131 12.77 14.36 12.27
C HIS A 131 13.69 13.46 11.44
N MET A 132 13.16 12.93 10.33
CA MET A 132 13.83 11.89 9.53
C MET A 132 15.16 12.31 8.91
N ASN A 133 15.35 13.59 8.58
CA ASN A 133 16.58 14.05 7.91
C ASN A 133 17.57 14.70 8.89
N THR A 134 17.09 15.31 9.98
CA THR A 134 17.94 16.08 10.90
C THR A 134 18.28 15.34 12.19
N GLY A 135 17.53 14.30 12.57
CA GLY A 135 17.69 13.61 13.85
C GLY A 135 17.24 14.42 15.07
N LYS A 136 16.62 15.60 14.87
CA LYS A 136 16.10 16.42 15.95
C LYS A 136 14.78 15.87 16.46
N VAL A 137 14.61 15.87 17.78
CA VAL A 137 13.30 15.59 18.40
C VAL A 137 12.37 16.78 18.17
N VAL A 138 11.18 16.50 17.66
CA VAL A 138 10.17 17.51 17.32
C VAL A 138 8.90 17.37 18.15
N GLY A 139 8.61 16.20 18.70
CA GLY A 139 7.46 15.97 19.57
C GLY A 139 7.63 14.73 20.44
N PHE A 140 6.76 14.56 21.43
CA PHE A 140 6.74 13.36 22.27
C PHE A 140 5.38 13.13 22.93
N SER A 141 5.13 11.89 23.37
CA SER A 141 4.03 11.52 24.24
C SER A 141 4.48 10.50 25.29
N ILE A 142 3.91 10.57 26.49
CA ILE A 142 4.19 9.69 27.63
C ILE A 142 2.90 8.95 27.96
N THR A 143 2.93 7.63 27.84
CA THR A 143 1.79 6.76 28.14
C THR A 143 2.11 5.92 29.38
N PRO A 144 1.58 6.27 30.56
CA PRO A 144 1.77 5.47 31.76
C PRO A 144 1.10 4.07 31.65
N PRO A 145 1.54 3.08 32.43
CA PRO A 145 0.94 1.73 32.47
C PRO A 145 -0.58 1.68 32.70
N TYR A 146 -1.10 2.66 33.43
CA TYR A 146 -2.51 2.79 33.79
C TYR A 146 -3.28 3.75 32.89
N SER A 147 -2.66 4.25 31.81
CA SER A 147 -3.22 5.29 30.95
C SER A 147 -4.58 4.88 30.40
N LYS A 148 -5.53 5.81 30.49
CA LYS A 148 -6.86 5.68 29.88
C LYS A 148 -7.02 6.60 28.66
N TYR A 149 -5.97 7.33 28.30
CA TYR A 149 -5.99 8.29 27.20
C TYR A 149 -6.41 7.66 25.88
N ALA A 150 -5.80 6.53 25.48
CA ALA A 150 -6.14 5.83 24.24
C ALA A 150 -7.61 5.37 24.21
N ALA A 151 -8.12 4.86 25.34
CA ALA A 151 -9.51 4.43 25.46
C ALA A 151 -10.50 5.61 25.42
N ALA A 152 -10.11 6.77 25.94
CA ALA A 152 -10.88 8.01 25.81
C ALA A 152 -10.89 8.50 24.36
N MET A 153 -9.75 8.49 23.67
CA MET A 153 -9.62 8.89 22.26
C MET A 153 -10.40 8.00 21.30
N ALA A 154 -10.55 6.71 21.61
CA ALA A 154 -11.32 5.75 20.82
C ALA A 154 -12.85 5.96 20.90
N GLU A 155 -13.35 6.85 21.76
CA GLU A 155 -14.77 7.19 21.84
C GLU A 155 -15.24 7.92 20.57
N THR A 156 -16.26 7.37 19.91
CA THR A 156 -16.74 7.90 18.63
C THR A 156 -17.65 9.11 18.80
N ASN A 157 -18.33 9.23 19.94
CA ASN A 157 -19.14 10.41 20.22
C ASN A 157 -18.25 11.56 20.72
N GLU A 158 -18.18 12.65 19.95
CA GLU A 158 -17.31 13.79 20.24
C GLU A 158 -17.51 14.37 21.65
N THR A 159 -18.77 14.56 22.07
CA THR A 159 -19.08 15.11 23.40
C THR A 159 -18.63 14.17 24.52
N MET A 160 -18.90 12.87 24.39
CA MET A 160 -18.47 11.87 25.36
C MET A 160 -16.95 11.75 25.40
N ARG A 161 -16.29 11.84 24.24
CA ARG A 161 -14.82 11.84 24.13
C ARG A 161 -14.23 13.03 24.88
N LYS A 162 -14.74 14.25 24.65
CA LYS A 162 -14.31 15.45 25.37
C LYS A 162 -14.47 15.31 26.89
N GLN A 163 -15.60 14.79 27.34
CA GLN A 163 -15.84 14.53 28.77
C GLN A 163 -14.86 13.50 29.35
N LYS A 164 -14.64 12.38 28.65
CA LYS A 164 -13.68 11.35 29.08
C LYS A 164 -12.25 11.90 29.14
N LEU A 165 -11.83 12.68 28.15
CA LEU A 165 -10.50 13.29 28.13
C LEU A 165 -10.32 14.27 29.30
N ARG A 166 -11.31 15.11 29.61
CA ARG A 166 -11.25 15.98 30.81
C ARG A 166 -11.07 15.20 32.11
N ILE A 167 -11.74 14.06 32.23
CA ILE A 167 -11.58 13.17 33.39
C ILE A 167 -10.16 12.59 33.42
N VAL A 168 -9.64 12.14 32.28
CA VAL A 168 -8.27 11.62 32.14
C VAL A 168 -7.24 12.69 32.50
N GLU A 169 -7.45 13.95 32.13
CA GLU A 169 -6.58 15.07 32.49
C GLU A 169 -6.56 15.34 34.01
N GLY A 170 -7.54 14.85 34.77
CA GLY A 170 -7.70 15.18 36.18
C GLY A 170 -8.57 16.42 36.42
N ASN A 171 -9.42 16.80 35.46
CA ASN A 171 -10.25 18.02 35.49
C ASN A 171 -9.45 19.31 35.73
N MET A 172 -8.26 19.40 35.15
CA MET A 172 -7.37 20.56 35.26
C MET A 172 -8.06 21.84 34.78
N THR A 173 -7.72 22.97 35.42
CA THR A 173 -8.14 24.29 34.97
C THR A 173 -7.29 24.73 33.77
N LEU A 174 -7.75 25.75 33.04
CA LEU A 174 -6.96 26.30 31.93
C LEU A 174 -5.65 26.89 32.44
N GLU A 175 -5.69 27.55 33.60
CA GLU A 175 -4.54 28.15 34.24
C GLU A 175 -3.46 27.10 34.60
N ASP A 176 -3.86 25.93 35.14
CA ASP A 176 -2.93 24.82 35.44
C ASP A 176 -2.25 24.30 34.15
N LYS A 177 -3.02 24.18 33.08
CA LYS A 177 -2.53 23.71 31.77
C LYS A 177 -1.51 24.70 31.19
N GLU A 178 -1.80 26.00 31.26
CA GLU A 178 -0.91 27.06 30.76
C GLU A 178 0.40 27.12 31.55
N GLU A 179 0.36 26.95 32.87
CA GLU A 179 1.56 26.92 33.72
C GLU A 179 2.50 25.78 33.30
N ILE A 180 1.97 24.55 33.16
CA ILE A 180 2.77 23.39 32.75
C ILE A 180 3.29 23.58 31.32
N ALA A 181 2.43 23.98 30.38
CA ALA A 181 2.81 24.12 28.98
C ALA A 181 3.85 25.24 28.75
N SER A 182 3.71 26.37 29.43
CA SER A 182 4.66 27.49 29.31
C SER A 182 6.07 27.12 29.82
N SER A 183 6.15 26.34 30.91
CA SER A 183 7.41 25.77 31.41
C SER A 183 8.08 24.87 30.35
N TRP A 184 7.29 24.03 29.68
CA TRP A 184 7.79 23.17 28.60
C TRP A 184 8.22 23.94 27.35
N LEU A 185 7.44 24.93 26.92
CA LEU A 185 7.80 25.80 25.79
C LEU A 185 9.14 26.49 26.04
N GLN A 186 9.37 27.04 27.23
CA GLN A 186 10.64 27.65 27.60
C GLN A 186 11.80 26.64 27.62
N LYS A 187 11.60 25.45 28.22
CA LYS A 187 12.62 24.38 28.25
C LYS A 187 13.04 23.92 26.86
N LEU A 188 12.11 23.93 25.91
CA LEU A 188 12.32 23.54 24.51
C LEU A 188 12.75 24.70 23.61
N GLY A 189 12.91 25.91 24.16
CA GLY A 189 13.44 27.08 23.45
C GLY A 189 12.42 27.82 22.57
N TYR A 190 11.12 27.66 22.83
CA TYR A 190 10.06 28.42 22.17
C TYR A 190 9.79 29.74 22.88
N ASN A 191 9.49 30.78 22.09
CA ASN A 191 9.07 32.07 22.63
C ASN A 191 7.56 32.05 22.91
N THR A 192 7.17 32.20 24.18
CA THR A 192 5.76 32.16 24.61
C THR A 192 5.02 33.47 24.41
N SER A 193 5.74 34.59 24.21
CA SER A 193 5.14 35.94 24.18
C SER A 193 4.29 36.24 22.94
N SER A 194 4.47 35.49 21.86
CA SER A 194 3.72 35.64 20.60
C SER A 194 2.64 34.59 20.41
N LEU A 195 2.41 33.73 21.41
CA LEU A 195 1.46 32.62 21.32
C LEU A 195 0.11 33.01 21.92
N GLU A 196 -0.95 32.69 21.19
CA GLU A 196 -2.34 32.91 21.61
C GLU A 196 -2.99 31.58 21.96
N VAL A 197 -3.71 31.52 23.08
CA VAL A 197 -4.46 30.32 23.46
C VAL A 197 -5.68 30.21 22.55
N SER A 198 -5.77 29.12 21.78
CA SER A 198 -6.89 28.85 20.87
C SER A 198 -7.86 27.78 21.40
N SER A 199 -7.46 27.01 22.40
CA SER A 199 -8.35 26.06 23.08
C SER A 199 -9.35 26.77 24.00
N GLY A 200 -10.61 26.30 24.00
CA GLY A 200 -11.63 26.81 24.90
C GLY A 200 -11.38 26.42 26.36
N LYS A 201 -11.91 27.21 27.31
CA LYS A 201 -11.77 26.98 28.77
C LYS A 201 -12.22 25.59 29.23
N ASP A 202 -13.23 25.03 28.55
CA ASP A 202 -13.83 23.73 28.86
C ASP A 202 -13.40 22.61 27.90
N GLU A 203 -12.44 22.87 27.00
CA GLU A 203 -11.92 21.87 26.06
C GLU A 203 -10.81 21.03 26.72
N PRO A 204 -10.72 19.71 26.39
CA PRO A 204 -9.57 18.91 26.77
C PRO A 204 -8.30 19.39 26.04
N GLY A 205 -7.15 19.22 26.69
CA GLY A 205 -5.85 19.67 26.22
C GLY A 205 -5.68 21.18 26.31
N LEU A 206 -4.61 21.65 25.68
CA LEU A 206 -4.30 23.07 25.49
C LEU A 206 -3.68 23.25 24.12
N ILE A 207 -4.13 24.25 23.37
CA ILE A 207 -3.56 24.59 22.06
C ILE A 207 -3.14 26.05 22.09
N TYR A 208 -1.86 26.27 21.78
CA TYR A 208 -1.35 27.59 21.45
C TYR A 208 -1.21 27.74 19.94
N THR A 209 -1.59 28.89 19.41
CA THR A 209 -1.45 29.23 18.00
C THR A 209 -0.44 30.35 17.83
N ASP A 210 0.45 30.21 16.86
CA ASP A 210 1.34 31.27 16.39
C ASP A 210 0.78 31.89 15.12
N SER A 211 0.01 32.97 15.28
CA SER A 211 -0.61 33.72 14.18
C SER A 211 0.41 34.35 13.20
N SER A 212 1.70 34.41 13.56
CA SER A 212 2.75 34.90 12.65
C SER A 212 3.27 33.83 11.68
N SER A 213 3.03 32.55 11.98
CA SER A 213 3.48 31.39 11.23
C SER A 213 2.30 30.71 10.53
N GLN A 214 1.96 31.19 9.33
CA GLN A 214 0.84 30.71 8.51
C GLN A 214 1.30 30.19 7.15
N ILE A 215 0.55 29.23 6.59
CA ILE A 215 0.63 28.78 5.20
C ILE A 215 -0.78 28.41 4.68
N GLY A 216 -1.28 29.12 3.67
CA GLY A 216 -2.69 29.00 3.29
C GLY A 216 -3.62 29.33 4.47
N GLU A 217 -4.53 28.42 4.80
CA GLU A 217 -5.42 28.48 5.97
C GLU A 217 -4.85 27.74 7.20
N SER A 218 -3.68 27.12 7.05
CA SER A 218 -3.01 26.36 8.10
C SER A 218 -2.12 27.28 8.95
N GLN A 219 -2.21 27.13 10.27
CA GLN A 219 -1.45 27.94 11.24
C GLN A 219 -0.62 27.03 12.13
N LEU A 220 0.54 27.51 12.56
CA LEU A 220 1.37 26.76 13.50
C LEU A 220 0.67 26.67 14.86
N GLU A 221 0.46 25.43 15.32
CA GLU A 221 -0.11 25.10 16.61
C GLU A 221 0.89 24.32 17.46
N PHE A 222 0.84 24.56 18.76
CA PHE A 222 1.50 23.76 19.78
C PHE A 222 0.44 23.05 20.60
N LYS A 223 0.28 21.75 20.35
CA LYS A 223 -0.75 20.93 20.97
C LYS A 223 -0.19 20.24 22.21
N PHE A 224 -0.88 20.44 23.33
CA PHE A 224 -0.58 19.80 24.60
C PHE A 224 -1.76 18.94 25.02
N SER A 225 -1.50 17.74 25.51
CA SER A 225 -2.48 16.92 26.22
C SER A 225 -1.96 16.58 27.60
N PHE A 226 -2.87 16.27 28.51
CA PHE A 226 -2.55 16.01 29.91
C PHE A 226 -3.18 14.70 30.37
N GLU A 227 -2.60 14.08 31.38
CA GLU A 227 -3.13 12.89 32.05
C GLU A 227 -2.75 12.96 33.53
N ASP A 228 -3.75 12.78 34.41
CA ASP A 228 -3.62 12.84 35.88
C ASP A 228 -2.89 14.09 36.41
N GLY A 229 -3.14 15.26 35.81
CA GLY A 229 -2.52 16.53 36.23
C GLY A 229 -1.13 16.79 35.66
N GLU A 230 -0.57 15.87 34.87
CA GLU A 230 0.77 15.97 34.28
C GLU A 230 0.72 16.08 32.75
N LEU A 231 1.84 16.48 32.14
CA LEU A 231 1.95 16.55 30.69
C LEU A 231 1.96 15.14 30.09
N HIS A 232 0.98 14.83 29.24
CA HIS A 232 0.91 13.59 28.48
C HIS A 232 1.62 13.72 27.13
N SER A 233 1.41 14.80 26.38
CA SER A 233 2.06 14.97 25.07
C SER A 233 2.32 16.43 24.70
N PHE A 234 3.36 16.63 23.89
CA PHE A 234 3.67 17.89 23.22
C PHE A 234 3.94 17.63 21.73
N LEU A 235 3.05 18.14 20.88
CA LEU A 235 3.08 17.94 19.44
C LEU A 235 2.94 19.31 18.73
N PRO A 236 4.06 19.94 18.35
CA PRO A 236 4.02 21.11 17.49
C PRO A 236 3.72 20.68 16.04
N GLY A 237 2.85 21.41 15.37
CA GLY A 237 2.48 21.09 14.00
C GLY A 237 1.55 22.13 13.40
N PHE A 238 1.37 22.08 12.10
CA PHE A 238 0.48 22.99 11.41
C PHE A 238 -0.96 22.47 11.46
N SER A 239 -1.92 23.37 11.71
CA SER A 239 -3.34 23.05 11.79
C SER A 239 -3.88 22.62 10.43
N VAL A 240 -4.91 21.78 10.42
CA VAL A 240 -5.56 21.38 9.16
C VAL A 240 -6.96 21.99 9.14
N PRO A 241 -7.34 22.73 8.09
CA PRO A 241 -8.67 23.31 8.00
C PRO A 241 -9.76 22.23 8.13
N SER A 242 -10.76 22.49 8.96
CA SER A 242 -11.84 21.52 9.23
C SER A 242 -12.64 21.14 7.96
N ALA A 243 -12.72 22.06 6.99
CA ALA A 243 -13.31 21.77 5.69
C ALA A 243 -12.51 20.71 4.89
N HIS A 244 -11.18 20.67 5.04
CA HIS A 244 -10.33 19.66 4.42
C HIS A 244 -10.53 18.30 5.08
N THR A 245 -10.45 18.22 6.40
CA THR A 245 -10.63 16.95 7.13
C THR A 245 -12.03 16.36 6.91
N ALA A 246 -13.08 17.19 6.94
CA ALA A 246 -14.44 16.75 6.63
C ALA A 246 -14.60 16.27 5.17
N TYR A 247 -13.89 16.90 4.23
CA TYR A 247 -13.86 16.43 2.84
C TYR A 247 -13.20 15.05 2.74
N VAL A 248 -12.02 14.88 3.34
CA VAL A 248 -11.26 13.62 3.33
C VAL A 248 -12.06 12.51 3.99
N GLU A 249 -12.66 12.75 5.16
CA GLU A 249 -13.50 11.77 5.86
C GLU A 249 -14.67 11.28 4.98
N LYS A 250 -15.38 12.20 4.32
CA LYS A 250 -16.46 11.85 3.39
C LYS A 250 -15.97 11.01 2.21
N GLN A 251 -14.81 11.35 1.66
CA GLN A 251 -14.18 10.59 0.59
C GLN A 251 -13.79 9.19 1.09
N THR A 252 -13.12 9.08 2.23
CA THR A 252 -12.70 7.80 2.83
C THR A 252 -13.88 6.88 3.13
N ASN A 253 -15.00 7.39 3.66
CA ASN A 253 -16.22 6.61 3.86
C ASN A 253 -16.76 6.03 2.54
N SER A 254 -16.71 6.82 1.47
CA SER A 254 -17.14 6.39 0.14
C SER A 254 -16.15 5.39 -0.48
N ALA A 255 -14.85 5.58 -0.28
CA ALA A 255 -13.80 4.64 -0.67
C ALA A 255 -13.98 3.27 0.02
N THR A 256 -14.25 3.26 1.33
CA THR A 256 -14.53 2.03 2.08
C THR A 256 -15.72 1.28 1.47
N MET A 257 -16.81 1.99 1.14
CA MET A 257 -17.96 1.38 0.47
C MET A 257 -17.59 0.78 -0.89
N LEU A 258 -16.85 1.50 -1.73
CA LEU A 258 -16.43 1.00 -3.04
C LEU A 258 -15.49 -0.22 -2.92
N THR A 259 -14.52 -0.20 -2.01
CA THR A 259 -13.66 -1.35 -1.73
C THR A 259 -14.45 -2.55 -1.24
N MET A 260 -15.44 -2.34 -0.36
CA MET A 260 -16.34 -3.41 0.07
C MET A 260 -17.20 -3.96 -1.08
N LEU A 261 -17.63 -3.13 -2.03
CA LEU A 261 -18.32 -3.60 -3.22
C LEU A 261 -17.39 -4.40 -4.14
N GLY A 262 -16.17 -3.91 -4.41
CA GLY A 262 -15.18 -4.54 -5.28
C GLY A 262 -14.63 -5.85 -4.70
N TYR A 263 -13.83 -5.75 -3.64
CA TYR A 263 -13.17 -6.89 -2.99
C TYR A 263 -14.10 -7.68 -2.07
N GLY A 264 -14.91 -7.00 -1.27
CA GLY A 264 -15.81 -7.66 -0.32
C GLY A 264 -16.93 -8.46 -1.01
N LEU A 265 -17.68 -7.83 -1.93
CA LEU A 265 -18.87 -8.45 -2.51
C LEU A 265 -18.58 -9.13 -3.85
N PHE A 266 -18.23 -8.35 -4.88
CA PHE A 266 -18.19 -8.88 -6.25
C PHE A 266 -17.04 -9.86 -6.49
N THR A 267 -15.90 -9.69 -5.82
CA THR A 267 -14.79 -10.65 -5.88
C THR A 267 -15.15 -11.97 -5.20
N ILE A 268 -15.87 -11.95 -4.07
CA ILE A 268 -16.41 -13.17 -3.44
C ILE A 268 -17.43 -13.84 -4.38
N VAL A 269 -18.32 -13.08 -5.01
CA VAL A 269 -19.28 -13.63 -6.01
C VAL A 269 -18.53 -14.31 -7.15
N LEU A 270 -17.49 -13.70 -7.71
CA LEU A 270 -16.63 -14.33 -8.71
C LEU A 270 -15.98 -15.61 -8.15
N GLY A 271 -15.49 -15.60 -6.91
CA GLY A 271 -14.92 -16.77 -6.25
C GLY A 271 -15.92 -17.94 -6.11
N ILE A 272 -17.15 -17.67 -5.68
CA ILE A 272 -18.22 -18.68 -5.58
C ILE A 272 -18.53 -19.24 -6.97
N LEU A 273 -18.67 -18.37 -7.98
CA LEU A 273 -18.86 -18.80 -9.36
C LEU A 273 -17.68 -19.65 -9.85
N ALA A 274 -16.45 -19.33 -9.44
CA ALA A 274 -15.27 -20.10 -9.79
C ALA A 274 -15.33 -21.53 -9.23
N ILE A 275 -15.81 -21.70 -7.99
CA ILE A 275 -16.05 -23.02 -7.38
C ILE A 275 -17.07 -23.79 -8.24
N ILE A 276 -18.22 -23.19 -8.56
CA ILE A 276 -19.27 -23.83 -9.36
C ILE A 276 -18.73 -24.24 -10.74
N TYR A 277 -18.05 -23.32 -11.43
CA TYR A 277 -17.55 -23.58 -12.78
C TYR A 277 -16.35 -24.53 -12.80
N SER A 278 -15.56 -24.63 -11.73
CA SER A 278 -14.54 -25.68 -11.60
C SER A 278 -15.17 -27.07 -11.65
N ALA A 279 -16.30 -27.27 -10.98
CA ALA A 279 -17.05 -28.51 -11.00
C ALA A 279 -17.71 -28.76 -12.37
N LEU A 280 -18.39 -27.75 -12.92
CA LEU A 280 -19.08 -27.87 -14.22
C LEU A 280 -18.12 -28.08 -15.40
N THR A 281 -16.89 -27.58 -15.29
CA THR A 281 -15.86 -27.72 -16.34
C THR A 281 -14.78 -28.73 -15.97
N ARG A 282 -15.00 -29.58 -14.95
CA ARG A 282 -14.05 -30.58 -14.46
C ARG A 282 -13.44 -31.49 -15.54
N ARG A 283 -14.19 -31.75 -16.63
CA ARG A 283 -13.73 -32.56 -17.77
C ARG A 283 -12.70 -31.85 -18.66
N TYR A 284 -12.63 -30.53 -18.58
CA TYR A 284 -11.77 -29.66 -19.41
C TYR A 284 -10.57 -29.08 -18.65
N THR A 285 -10.53 -29.26 -17.32
CA THR A 285 -9.50 -28.73 -16.42
C THR A 285 -8.87 -29.84 -15.57
N SER A 286 -7.93 -29.50 -14.70
CA SER A 286 -7.31 -30.41 -13.75
C SER A 286 -7.23 -29.75 -12.36
N PHE A 287 -7.68 -30.46 -11.33
CA PHE A 287 -7.64 -30.00 -9.94
C PHE A 287 -6.25 -30.11 -9.30
N THR A 288 -5.29 -30.77 -9.95
CA THR A 288 -3.89 -30.68 -9.49
C THR A 288 -3.22 -29.39 -9.97
N ARG A 289 -3.88 -28.64 -10.86
CA ARG A 289 -3.39 -27.37 -11.39
C ARG A 289 -3.74 -26.23 -10.44
N GLY A 290 -2.86 -25.25 -10.35
CA GLY A 290 -3.05 -24.09 -9.48
C GLY A 290 -2.58 -24.29 -8.04
N LEU A 291 -2.45 -25.53 -7.55
CA LEU A 291 -1.98 -25.81 -6.17
C LEU A 291 -0.68 -25.08 -5.82
N PHE A 292 0.32 -25.11 -6.71
CA PHE A 292 1.58 -24.40 -6.49
C PHE A 292 1.39 -22.88 -6.40
N LEU A 293 0.64 -22.28 -7.33
CA LEU A 293 0.43 -20.82 -7.38
C LEU A 293 -0.42 -20.34 -6.20
N SER A 294 -1.42 -21.13 -5.80
CA SER A 294 -2.25 -20.86 -4.62
C SER A 294 -1.46 -21.03 -3.32
N LEU A 295 -0.63 -22.06 -3.20
CA LEU A 295 0.25 -22.23 -2.03
C LEU A 295 1.30 -21.12 -1.95
N PHE A 296 1.87 -20.71 -3.09
CA PHE A 296 2.76 -19.57 -3.16
C PHE A 296 2.05 -18.29 -2.68
N TYR A 297 0.85 -18.01 -3.19
CA TYR A 297 0.03 -16.88 -2.74
C TYR A 297 -0.22 -16.93 -1.23
N PHE A 298 -0.60 -18.09 -0.69
CA PHE A 298 -0.86 -18.26 0.74
C PHE A 298 0.37 -17.94 1.59
N VAL A 299 1.51 -18.56 1.27
CA VAL A 299 2.76 -18.35 2.00
C VAL A 299 3.18 -16.89 1.93
N VAL A 300 3.11 -16.28 0.74
CA VAL A 300 3.46 -14.87 0.57
C VAL A 300 2.51 -13.95 1.35
N SER A 301 1.20 -14.21 1.35
CA SER A 301 0.21 -13.44 2.12
C SER A 301 0.53 -13.45 3.63
N LEU A 302 0.92 -14.62 4.16
CA LEU A 302 1.33 -14.74 5.57
C LEU A 302 2.63 -13.98 5.85
N LEU A 303 3.62 -14.13 4.97
CA LEU A 303 4.90 -13.42 5.09
C LEU A 303 4.72 -11.91 5.03
N THR A 304 3.88 -11.41 4.12
CA THR A 304 3.54 -9.98 4.00
C THR A 304 2.86 -9.48 5.27
N THR A 305 1.88 -10.23 5.80
CA THR A 305 1.22 -9.87 7.06
C THR A 305 2.23 -9.78 8.20
N TYR A 306 3.10 -10.79 8.32
CA TYR A 306 4.15 -10.80 9.33
C TYR A 306 5.14 -9.64 9.15
N ASN A 307 5.45 -9.28 7.90
CA ASN A 307 6.31 -8.15 7.58
C ASN A 307 5.76 -6.80 8.08
N MET A 308 4.45 -6.72 8.27
CA MET A 308 3.73 -5.52 8.76
C MET A 308 3.58 -5.47 10.29
N LEU A 309 4.19 -6.40 11.03
CA LEU A 309 4.09 -6.44 12.49
C LEU A 309 4.42 -5.10 13.19
N PRO A 310 5.45 -4.33 12.78
CA PRO A 310 5.75 -3.03 13.39
C PRO A 310 4.59 -2.03 13.32
N VAL A 311 3.79 -2.06 12.25
CA VAL A 311 2.58 -1.22 12.13
C VAL A 311 1.52 -1.66 13.13
N LEU A 312 1.26 -2.97 13.21
CA LEU A 312 0.27 -3.51 14.14
C LEU A 312 0.65 -3.25 15.61
N GLU A 313 1.94 -3.32 15.92
CA GLU A 313 2.46 -2.96 17.24
C GLU A 313 2.32 -1.45 17.50
N ALA A 314 2.63 -0.61 16.51
CA ALA A 314 2.48 0.85 16.61
C ALA A 314 1.02 1.27 16.84
N GLU A 315 0.04 0.56 16.28
CA GLU A 315 -1.39 0.76 16.52
C GLU A 315 -1.84 0.39 17.96
N GLY A 316 -0.94 -0.18 18.77
CA GLY A 316 -1.19 -0.44 20.19
C GLY A 316 -1.91 -1.76 20.46
N PHE A 317 -1.89 -2.70 19.51
CA PHE A 317 -2.40 -4.04 19.76
C PHE A 317 -1.62 -4.72 20.89
N SER A 318 -2.34 -5.21 21.90
CA SER A 318 -1.73 -6.08 22.92
C SER A 318 -1.22 -7.37 22.28
N GLN A 319 -0.30 -8.07 22.93
CA GLN A 319 0.20 -9.36 22.43
C GLN A 319 -0.93 -10.35 22.13
N PHE A 320 -1.97 -10.39 22.97
CA PHE A 320 -3.17 -11.19 22.72
C PHE A 320 -3.96 -10.69 21.50
N GLY A 321 -4.14 -9.37 21.37
CA GLY A 321 -4.78 -8.75 20.22
C GLY A 321 -4.06 -9.06 18.90
N LEU A 322 -2.72 -9.00 18.89
CA LEU A 322 -1.89 -9.38 17.75
C LEU A 322 -2.08 -10.85 17.37
N ILE A 323 -2.10 -11.75 18.35
CA ILE A 323 -2.36 -13.19 18.09
C ILE A 323 -3.74 -13.37 17.45
N VAL A 324 -4.78 -12.71 17.98
CA VAL A 324 -6.13 -12.78 17.41
C VAL A 324 -6.16 -12.22 15.99
N ALA A 325 -5.54 -11.06 15.76
CA ALA A 325 -5.45 -10.44 14.43
C ALA A 325 -4.73 -11.36 13.43
N MET A 326 -3.61 -11.98 13.83
CA MET A 326 -2.89 -12.96 13.01
C MET A 326 -3.73 -14.19 12.69
N VAL A 327 -4.47 -14.74 13.67
CA VAL A 327 -5.37 -15.89 13.43
C VAL A 327 -6.48 -15.54 12.45
N VAL A 328 -7.12 -14.36 12.61
CA VAL A 328 -8.13 -13.87 11.67
C VAL A 328 -7.53 -13.70 10.28
N GLN A 329 -6.33 -13.13 10.17
CA GLN A 329 -5.65 -12.92 8.89
C GLN A 329 -5.24 -14.23 8.22
N VAL A 330 -4.87 -15.26 8.98
CA VAL A 330 -4.64 -16.62 8.46
C VAL A 330 -5.93 -17.19 7.87
N ILE A 331 -7.06 -17.08 8.58
CA ILE A 331 -8.36 -17.57 8.10
C ILE A 331 -8.77 -16.86 6.80
N LEU A 332 -8.64 -15.53 6.76
CA LEU A 332 -8.91 -14.74 5.55
C LEU A 332 -7.98 -15.13 4.40
N SER A 333 -6.69 -15.33 4.68
CA SER A 333 -5.69 -15.77 3.69
C SER A 333 -6.02 -17.16 3.14
N ILE A 334 -6.49 -18.10 3.98
CA ILE A 334 -6.96 -19.42 3.52
C ILE A 334 -8.17 -19.26 2.60
N ALA A 335 -9.16 -18.46 2.99
CA ALA A 335 -10.35 -18.23 2.18
C ALA A 335 -9.98 -17.66 0.79
N MET A 336 -9.16 -16.61 0.76
CA MET A 336 -8.70 -16.00 -0.50
C MET A 336 -7.86 -16.97 -1.34
N THR A 337 -7.02 -17.79 -0.71
CA THR A 337 -6.25 -18.85 -1.39
C THR A 337 -7.15 -19.88 -2.07
N VAL A 338 -8.23 -20.29 -1.39
CA VAL A 338 -9.22 -21.23 -1.94
C VAL A 338 -9.95 -20.60 -3.13
N LEU A 339 -10.39 -19.34 -3.02
CA LEU A 339 -11.04 -18.62 -4.12
C LEU A 339 -10.11 -18.46 -5.33
N LEU A 340 -8.84 -18.13 -5.10
CA LEU A 340 -7.81 -18.08 -6.14
C LEU A 340 -7.62 -19.45 -6.81
N TYR A 341 -7.45 -20.50 -6.03
CA TYR A 341 -7.30 -21.86 -6.54
C TYR A 341 -8.45 -22.23 -7.48
N PHE A 342 -9.69 -22.00 -7.05
CA PHE A 342 -10.85 -22.28 -7.88
C PHE A 342 -10.97 -21.35 -9.09
N SER A 343 -10.50 -20.11 -9.01
CA SER A 343 -10.42 -19.19 -10.15
C SER A 343 -9.44 -19.72 -11.21
N LEU A 344 -8.29 -20.24 -10.80
CA LEU A 344 -7.33 -20.89 -11.71
C LEU A 344 -7.94 -22.13 -12.38
N VAL A 345 -8.55 -23.03 -11.61
CA VAL A 345 -9.14 -24.29 -12.11
C VAL A 345 -10.35 -24.02 -13.00
N GLY A 346 -11.28 -23.19 -12.55
CA GLY A 346 -12.50 -22.82 -13.27
C GLY A 346 -12.21 -21.99 -14.52
N GLY A 347 -11.26 -21.05 -14.44
CA GLY A 347 -10.83 -20.25 -15.58
C GLY A 347 -10.18 -21.11 -16.68
N ASP A 348 -9.27 -22.02 -16.33
CA ASP A 348 -8.70 -22.99 -17.28
C ASP A 348 -9.80 -23.82 -17.96
N GLY A 349 -10.74 -24.35 -17.17
CA GLY A 349 -11.83 -25.18 -17.68
C GLY A 349 -12.78 -24.42 -18.62
N LEU A 350 -13.09 -23.15 -18.33
CA LEU A 350 -13.91 -22.31 -19.19
C LEU A 350 -13.25 -22.04 -20.54
N TRP A 351 -11.98 -21.65 -20.56
CA TRP A 351 -11.26 -21.36 -21.80
C TRP A 351 -11.03 -22.61 -22.64
N ARG A 352 -10.68 -23.74 -22.00
CA ARG A 352 -10.48 -25.01 -22.69
C ARG A 352 -11.77 -25.55 -23.27
N LYS A 353 -12.89 -25.45 -22.55
CA LYS A 353 -14.21 -25.78 -23.11
C LYS A 353 -14.54 -24.93 -24.33
N ALA A 354 -14.07 -23.69 -24.38
CA ALA A 354 -14.25 -22.79 -25.53
C ALA A 354 -13.21 -23.00 -26.67
N GLY A 355 -12.34 -24.00 -26.57
CA GLY A 355 -11.35 -24.32 -27.60
C GLY A 355 -10.04 -23.52 -27.54
N TYR A 356 -9.79 -22.81 -26.44
CA TYR A 356 -8.59 -21.96 -26.26
C TYR A 356 -7.67 -22.50 -25.16
N ASN A 357 -6.37 -22.32 -25.36
CA ASN A 357 -5.35 -22.53 -24.34
C ASN A 357 -4.92 -21.18 -23.75
N ALA A 358 -5.72 -20.65 -22.81
CA ALA A 358 -5.44 -19.37 -22.18
C ALA A 358 -4.30 -19.43 -21.16
N TRP A 359 -4.01 -20.62 -20.62
CA TRP A 359 -2.95 -20.85 -19.64
C TRP A 359 -2.20 -22.14 -19.99
N ALA A 360 -1.05 -21.99 -20.63
CA ALA A 360 -0.21 -23.10 -21.08
C ALA A 360 0.23 -24.02 -19.92
N ARG A 361 0.54 -25.29 -20.23
CA ARG A 361 0.93 -26.33 -19.25
C ARG A 361 2.40 -26.72 -19.41
N ALA A 362 3.07 -27.00 -18.30
CA ALA A 362 4.49 -27.40 -18.28
C ALA A 362 4.82 -28.69 -19.07
N LYS A 363 3.81 -29.52 -19.36
CA LYS A 363 3.95 -30.74 -20.16
C LYS A 363 3.66 -30.52 -21.66
N GLU A 364 3.18 -29.34 -22.05
CA GLU A 364 2.90 -29.02 -23.45
C GLU A 364 4.23 -28.75 -24.21
N PRO A 365 4.36 -29.22 -25.47
CA PRO A 365 5.53 -28.93 -26.30
C PRO A 365 5.80 -27.42 -26.42
N GLY A 366 7.07 -27.03 -26.32
CA GLY A 366 7.48 -25.63 -26.44
C GLY A 366 7.26 -24.77 -25.18
N TYR A 367 6.76 -25.32 -24.08
CA TYR A 367 6.42 -24.55 -22.86
C TYR A 367 7.54 -23.64 -22.35
N GLY A 368 8.78 -24.15 -22.27
CA GLY A 368 9.91 -23.33 -21.79
C GLY A 368 10.14 -22.08 -22.63
N ARG A 369 10.10 -22.20 -23.96
CA ARG A 369 10.24 -21.06 -24.89
C ARG A 369 9.03 -20.12 -24.79
N TYR A 370 7.83 -20.68 -24.67
CA TYR A 370 6.60 -19.92 -24.50
C TYR A 370 6.66 -19.04 -23.25
N VAL A 371 7.11 -19.57 -22.10
CA VAL A 371 7.27 -18.81 -20.85
C VAL A 371 8.30 -17.69 -21.03
N LEU A 372 9.45 -18.00 -21.64
CA LEU A 372 10.49 -17.00 -21.88
C LEU A 372 9.99 -15.83 -22.75
N HIS A 373 9.30 -16.13 -23.86
CA HIS A 373 8.72 -15.11 -24.74
C HIS A 373 7.55 -14.36 -24.09
N SER A 374 6.77 -15.04 -23.24
CA SER A 374 5.71 -14.40 -22.44
C SER A 374 6.30 -13.37 -21.48
N MET A 375 7.43 -13.69 -20.84
CA MET A 375 8.15 -12.77 -19.96
C MET A 375 8.68 -11.56 -20.74
N PHE A 376 9.36 -11.75 -21.88
CA PHE A 376 9.82 -10.63 -22.70
C PHE A 376 8.66 -9.72 -23.15
N THR A 377 7.57 -10.33 -23.58
CA THR A 377 6.34 -9.62 -23.94
C THR A 377 5.77 -8.87 -22.72
N GLY A 378 5.83 -9.48 -21.53
CA GLY A 378 5.45 -8.89 -20.25
C GLY A 378 6.23 -7.62 -19.93
N TYR A 379 7.57 -7.63 -20.05
CA TYR A 379 8.40 -6.43 -19.85
C TYR A 379 8.02 -5.29 -20.80
N LEU A 380 7.87 -5.59 -22.09
CA LEU A 380 7.49 -4.56 -23.08
C LEU A 380 6.12 -3.96 -22.76
N TRP A 381 5.15 -4.78 -22.35
CA TRP A 381 3.85 -4.29 -21.93
C TRP A 381 3.89 -3.52 -20.61
N ALA A 382 4.70 -3.94 -19.63
CA ALA A 382 4.90 -3.20 -18.38
C ALA A 382 5.43 -1.79 -18.65
N PHE A 383 6.36 -1.64 -19.59
CA PHE A 383 6.87 -0.34 -20.02
C PHE A 383 5.80 0.54 -20.68
N ILE A 384 4.94 -0.06 -21.52
CA ILE A 384 3.78 0.62 -22.10
C ILE A 384 2.79 1.03 -21.00
N LEU A 385 2.51 0.15 -20.04
CA LEU A 385 1.59 0.39 -18.92
C LEU A 385 2.08 1.53 -18.04
N MET A 386 3.38 1.61 -17.72
CA MET A 386 3.95 2.72 -16.96
C MET A 386 3.78 4.06 -17.68
N GLY A 387 4.05 4.10 -18.99
CA GLY A 387 3.80 5.30 -19.79
C GLY A 387 2.33 5.68 -19.84
N ALA A 388 1.43 4.70 -20.02
CA ALA A 388 0.00 4.92 -20.03
C ALA A 388 -0.50 5.47 -18.68
N GLN A 389 -0.08 4.85 -17.56
CA GLN A 389 -0.40 5.31 -16.20
C GLN A 389 0.08 6.75 -15.99
N SER A 390 1.30 7.07 -16.44
CA SER A 390 1.87 8.42 -16.32
C SER A 390 1.04 9.47 -17.05
N VAL A 391 0.62 9.18 -18.28
CA VAL A 391 -0.26 10.06 -19.06
C VAL A 391 -1.64 10.20 -18.41
N ILE A 392 -2.21 9.09 -17.91
CA ILE A 392 -3.50 9.11 -17.23
C ILE A 392 -3.45 10.01 -15.99
N TYR A 393 -2.44 9.87 -15.13
CA TYR A 393 -2.29 10.72 -13.96
C TYR A 393 -2.14 12.19 -14.32
N LEU A 394 -1.32 12.51 -15.32
CA LEU A 394 -1.17 13.88 -15.81
C LEU A 394 -2.52 14.44 -16.29
N VAL A 395 -3.32 13.65 -17.01
CA VAL A 395 -4.66 14.07 -17.44
C VAL A 395 -5.58 14.28 -16.24
N LEU A 396 -5.59 13.37 -15.26
CA LEU A 396 -6.46 13.48 -14.08
C LEU A 396 -6.09 14.69 -13.21
N ASP A 397 -4.80 14.96 -13.01
CA ASP A 397 -4.32 16.17 -12.32
C ASP A 397 -4.80 17.44 -13.04
N ARG A 398 -4.71 17.48 -14.37
CA ARG A 398 -5.09 18.67 -15.16
C ARG A 398 -6.59 18.84 -15.37
N THR A 399 -7.39 17.78 -15.23
CA THR A 399 -8.83 17.81 -15.55
C THR A 399 -9.72 17.83 -14.31
N ILE A 400 -9.45 16.95 -13.34
CA ILE A 400 -10.25 16.81 -12.12
C ILE A 400 -9.49 17.24 -10.87
N HIS A 401 -8.29 17.80 -11.04
CA HIS A 401 -7.42 18.26 -9.96
C HIS A 401 -7.16 17.16 -8.93
N SER A 402 -6.83 15.96 -9.45
CA SER A 402 -6.52 14.83 -8.59
C SER A 402 -5.27 15.10 -7.76
N TRP A 403 -5.32 14.79 -6.48
CA TRP A 403 -4.21 14.93 -5.55
C TRP A 403 -4.13 13.68 -4.67
N SER A 404 -3.01 13.50 -3.98
CA SER A 404 -2.80 12.37 -3.08
C SER A 404 -2.17 12.81 -1.77
N THR A 405 -2.30 11.96 -0.76
CA THR A 405 -1.57 12.11 0.50
C THR A 405 -0.78 10.85 0.88
N THR A 406 0.02 10.94 1.94
CA THR A 406 0.89 9.88 2.44
C THR A 406 0.10 8.80 3.17
N ASP A 407 0.65 7.58 3.19
CA ASP A 407 0.15 6.46 3.97
C ASP A 407 1.33 5.74 4.63
N ALA A 408 1.51 5.99 5.93
CA ALA A 408 2.60 5.40 6.70
C ALA A 408 2.48 3.87 6.81
N SER A 409 1.26 3.32 6.73
CA SER A 409 1.04 1.86 6.83
C SER A 409 1.61 1.11 5.63
N GLN A 410 1.88 1.78 4.51
CA GLN A 410 2.45 1.16 3.30
C GLN A 410 3.93 1.48 3.09
N SER A 411 4.53 2.24 4.01
CA SER A 411 5.93 2.64 3.91
C SER A 411 6.87 1.46 4.14
N PRO A 412 7.92 1.28 3.30
CA PRO A 412 8.92 0.25 3.55
C PRO A 412 9.70 0.47 4.86
N TYR A 413 9.72 1.71 5.40
CA TYR A 413 10.27 1.99 6.72
C TYR A 413 9.51 1.31 7.85
N ASN A 414 8.27 0.89 7.63
CA ASN A 414 7.43 0.21 8.62
C ASN A 414 7.40 -1.32 8.43
N MET A 415 8.25 -1.85 7.56
CA MET A 415 8.38 -3.29 7.34
C MET A 415 9.54 -3.88 8.14
N LEU A 416 9.39 -5.12 8.64
CA LEU A 416 10.50 -5.87 9.25
C LEU A 416 11.64 -6.12 8.26
N TYR A 417 11.26 -6.51 7.05
CA TYR A 417 12.12 -6.87 5.94
C TYR A 417 11.69 -6.07 4.70
N PRO A 418 12.18 -4.83 4.54
CA PRO A 418 11.79 -3.98 3.41
C PRO A 418 12.09 -4.64 2.06
N TRP A 419 13.20 -5.38 1.94
CA TRP A 419 13.57 -6.12 0.73
C TRP A 419 12.53 -7.16 0.29
N MET A 420 11.61 -7.59 1.17
CA MET A 420 10.52 -8.49 0.81
C MET A 420 9.35 -7.76 0.14
N LEU A 421 9.23 -6.43 0.27
CA LEU A 421 8.15 -5.62 -0.32
C LEU A 421 7.74 -6.09 -1.72
N PRO A 422 8.68 -6.32 -2.66
CA PRO A 422 8.28 -6.61 -4.03
C PRO A 422 7.83 -8.05 -4.29
N ILE A 423 7.91 -8.95 -3.32
CA ILE A 423 7.28 -10.28 -3.45
C ILE A 423 5.75 -10.15 -3.56
N MET A 424 5.19 -9.04 -3.05
CA MET A 424 3.78 -8.71 -3.21
C MET A 424 3.37 -8.52 -4.67
N ALA A 425 4.27 -8.04 -5.54
CA ALA A 425 4.02 -7.94 -6.99
C ALA A 425 3.66 -9.30 -7.60
N TRP A 426 4.32 -10.37 -7.14
CA TRP A 426 4.01 -11.75 -7.56
C TRP A 426 2.67 -12.21 -7.01
N MET A 427 2.39 -11.92 -5.74
CA MET A 427 1.11 -12.24 -5.12
C MET A 427 -0.05 -11.58 -5.87
N ALA A 428 0.03 -10.27 -6.14
CA ALA A 428 -0.95 -9.49 -6.90
C ALA A 428 -1.08 -10.00 -8.34
N GLY A 429 0.00 -9.99 -9.11
CA GLY A 429 -0.03 -10.38 -10.53
C GLY A 429 -0.48 -11.83 -10.78
N ILE A 430 -0.20 -12.78 -9.87
CA ILE A 430 -0.74 -14.14 -9.98
C ILE A 430 -2.24 -14.16 -9.68
N SER A 431 -2.64 -13.55 -8.56
CA SER A 431 -3.98 -13.68 -8.02
C SER A 431 -5.01 -12.88 -8.83
N GLU A 432 -4.71 -11.61 -9.09
CA GLU A 432 -5.63 -10.69 -9.74
C GLU A 432 -5.86 -11.07 -11.20
N GLU A 433 -4.79 -11.44 -11.93
CA GLU A 433 -4.94 -11.91 -13.30
C GLU A 433 -5.68 -13.25 -13.38
N ALA A 434 -5.59 -14.09 -12.34
CA ALA A 434 -6.34 -15.34 -12.29
C ALA A 434 -7.84 -15.08 -12.06
N VAL A 435 -8.17 -14.21 -11.11
CA VAL A 435 -9.55 -13.89 -10.72
C VAL A 435 -10.25 -13.07 -11.80
N TYR A 436 -9.66 -11.94 -12.20
CA TYR A 436 -10.35 -10.95 -13.05
C TYR A 436 -10.26 -11.28 -14.53
N ARG A 437 -9.12 -11.84 -15.00
CA ARG A 437 -8.89 -12.07 -16.44
C ARG A 437 -9.10 -13.53 -16.82
N LEU A 438 -8.37 -14.45 -16.19
CA LEU A 438 -8.45 -15.88 -16.52
C LEU A 438 -9.85 -16.44 -16.22
N PHE A 439 -10.41 -16.14 -15.06
CA PHE A 439 -11.75 -16.59 -14.68
C PHE A 439 -12.86 -15.58 -15.03
N GLY A 440 -12.70 -14.31 -14.64
CA GLY A 440 -13.74 -13.29 -14.74
C GLY A 440 -14.23 -13.05 -16.18
N ILE A 441 -13.31 -12.84 -17.13
CA ILE A 441 -13.67 -12.57 -18.54
C ILE A 441 -14.53 -13.67 -19.17
N PRO A 442 -14.11 -14.95 -19.23
CA PRO A 442 -14.91 -15.98 -19.89
C PRO A 442 -16.21 -16.26 -19.14
N MET A 443 -16.24 -16.07 -17.81
CA MET A 443 -17.46 -16.22 -17.02
C MET A 443 -18.47 -15.12 -17.38
N LEU A 444 -18.07 -13.86 -17.30
CA LEU A 444 -18.95 -12.73 -17.59
C LEU A 444 -19.35 -12.68 -19.06
N LYS A 445 -18.48 -13.12 -19.98
CA LYS A 445 -18.81 -13.26 -21.40
C LYS A 445 -19.99 -14.19 -21.65
N LYS A 446 -20.22 -15.20 -20.80
CA LYS A 446 -21.41 -16.07 -20.91
C LYS A 446 -22.71 -15.33 -20.58
N ILE A 447 -22.65 -14.39 -19.65
CA ILE A 447 -23.79 -13.60 -19.19
C ILE A 447 -24.07 -12.48 -20.21
N VAL A 448 -23.08 -11.63 -20.47
CA VAL A 448 -23.27 -10.40 -21.26
C VAL A 448 -23.09 -10.60 -22.76
N ARG A 449 -22.54 -11.75 -23.19
CA ARG A 449 -22.30 -12.13 -24.61
C ARG A 449 -21.45 -11.17 -25.44
N ASN A 450 -20.85 -10.15 -24.80
CA ASN A 450 -19.97 -9.17 -25.41
C ASN A 450 -18.59 -9.22 -24.75
N THR A 451 -17.51 -9.35 -25.53
CA THR A 451 -16.15 -9.48 -24.98
C THR A 451 -15.65 -8.19 -24.36
N PHE A 452 -15.97 -7.03 -24.92
CA PHE A 452 -15.58 -5.74 -24.34
C PHE A 452 -16.24 -5.54 -22.97
N VAL A 453 -17.56 -5.72 -22.88
CA VAL A 453 -18.29 -5.61 -21.60
C VAL A 453 -17.78 -6.65 -20.57
N ALA A 454 -17.45 -7.86 -21.03
CA ALA A 454 -16.85 -8.89 -20.19
C ALA A 454 -15.42 -8.58 -19.71
N CYS A 455 -14.73 -7.60 -20.30
CA CYS A 455 -13.46 -7.06 -19.79
C CYS A 455 -13.68 -5.87 -18.86
N VAL A 456 -14.67 -5.01 -19.16
CA VAL A 456 -15.00 -3.83 -18.35
C VAL A 456 -15.48 -4.24 -16.95
N ILE A 457 -16.43 -5.16 -16.83
CA ILE A 457 -17.01 -5.54 -15.53
C ILE A 457 -15.96 -6.06 -14.53
N PRO A 458 -15.13 -7.08 -14.83
CA PRO A 458 -14.14 -7.55 -13.87
C PRO A 458 -13.03 -6.52 -13.62
N THR A 459 -12.74 -5.66 -14.59
CA THR A 459 -11.83 -4.53 -14.39
C THR A 459 -12.39 -3.51 -13.40
N LEU A 460 -13.68 -3.18 -13.46
CA LEU A 460 -14.31 -2.28 -12.49
C LEU A 460 -14.37 -2.88 -11.09
N ILE A 461 -14.64 -4.19 -10.98
CA ILE A 461 -14.62 -4.90 -9.69
C ILE A 461 -13.23 -4.77 -9.05
N TRP A 462 -12.18 -5.02 -9.82
CA TRP A 462 -10.79 -4.84 -9.41
C TRP A 462 -10.47 -3.39 -9.05
N ALA A 463 -10.90 -2.44 -9.88
CA ALA A 463 -10.65 -1.01 -9.69
C ALA A 463 -11.30 -0.46 -8.41
N PHE A 464 -12.52 -0.89 -8.09
CA PHE A 464 -13.20 -0.56 -6.84
C PHE A 464 -12.49 -1.13 -5.61
N GLY A 465 -11.83 -2.28 -5.72
CA GLY A 465 -11.01 -2.85 -4.64
C GLY A 465 -9.91 -1.91 -4.15
N HIS A 466 -9.43 -1.00 -5.01
CA HIS A 466 -8.28 -0.15 -4.75
C HIS A 466 -8.61 1.29 -4.32
N THR A 467 -9.87 1.59 -3.99
CA THR A 467 -10.26 2.96 -3.64
C THR A 467 -9.74 3.46 -2.29
N LEU A 468 -9.20 2.58 -1.44
CA LEU A 468 -8.59 2.95 -0.16
C LEU A 468 -7.20 3.56 -0.28
N TYR A 469 -6.57 3.53 -1.46
CA TYR A 469 -5.39 4.37 -1.66
C TYR A 469 -5.75 5.84 -1.50
N PRO A 470 -4.95 6.65 -0.80
CA PRO A 470 -5.25 8.05 -0.48
C PRO A 470 -5.07 8.97 -1.69
N ILE A 471 -5.87 8.75 -2.73
CA ILE A 471 -5.93 9.55 -3.96
C ILE A 471 -7.35 10.10 -4.10
N TYR A 472 -7.44 11.42 -4.22
CA TYR A 472 -8.69 12.15 -4.22
C TYR A 472 -8.85 12.99 -5.49
N PRO A 473 -10.09 13.19 -5.97
CA PRO A 473 -11.33 12.57 -5.50
C PRO A 473 -11.32 11.04 -5.67
N ILE A 474 -12.07 10.29 -4.86
CA ILE A 474 -11.98 8.81 -4.81
C ILE A 474 -12.17 8.11 -6.16
N TYR A 475 -12.91 8.74 -7.08
CA TYR A 475 -13.20 8.17 -8.40
C TYR A 475 -11.99 8.26 -9.35
N THR A 476 -10.93 8.99 -8.98
CA THR A 476 -9.66 9.06 -9.73
C THR A 476 -9.09 7.66 -9.95
N ARG A 477 -8.96 6.87 -8.88
CA ARG A 477 -8.39 5.52 -8.95
C ARG A 477 -9.25 4.56 -9.81
N PRO A 478 -10.58 4.48 -9.65
CA PRO A 478 -11.42 3.71 -10.56
C PRO A 478 -11.32 4.09 -12.04
N ILE A 479 -11.23 5.38 -12.36
CA ILE A 479 -11.06 5.84 -13.74
C ILE A 479 -9.71 5.37 -14.28
N GLU A 480 -8.63 5.58 -13.52
CA GLU A 480 -7.28 5.14 -13.89
C GLU A 480 -7.22 3.63 -14.13
N LEU A 481 -7.66 2.84 -13.14
CA LEU A 481 -7.60 1.40 -13.18
C LEU A 481 -8.56 0.78 -14.20
N LEU A 482 -9.60 1.51 -14.64
CA LEU A 482 -10.41 1.09 -15.77
C LEU A 482 -9.58 1.00 -17.05
N PHE A 483 -8.79 2.03 -17.37
CA PHE A 483 -7.96 2.02 -18.57
C PHE A 483 -6.81 1.01 -18.46
N ILE A 484 -6.11 0.99 -17.32
CA ILE A 484 -5.02 0.05 -17.07
C ILE A 484 -5.53 -1.41 -17.08
N GLY A 485 -6.66 -1.68 -16.43
CA GLY A 485 -7.23 -3.02 -16.38
C GLY A 485 -7.78 -3.52 -17.73
N LEU A 486 -8.22 -2.60 -18.60
CA LEU A 486 -8.55 -2.92 -19.99
C LEU A 486 -7.30 -3.23 -20.83
N LEU A 487 -6.17 -2.57 -20.56
CA LEU A 487 -4.89 -2.93 -21.17
C LEU A 487 -4.42 -4.32 -20.69
N PHE A 488 -4.53 -4.65 -19.40
CA PHE A 488 -4.31 -6.03 -18.92
C PHE A 488 -5.24 -7.03 -19.61
N SER A 489 -6.52 -6.69 -19.77
CA SER A 489 -7.46 -7.53 -20.51
C SER A 489 -7.05 -7.73 -21.98
N LEU A 490 -6.53 -6.68 -22.64
CA LEU A 490 -5.98 -6.76 -23.99
C LEU A 490 -4.76 -7.69 -24.05
N ILE A 491 -3.82 -7.55 -23.12
CA ILE A 491 -2.62 -8.39 -23.01
C ILE A 491 -3.03 -9.85 -22.82
N PHE A 492 -3.95 -10.12 -21.89
CA PHE A 492 -4.49 -11.44 -21.63
C PHE A 492 -5.15 -12.04 -22.87
N LEU A 493 -6.06 -11.32 -23.53
CA LEU A 493 -6.75 -11.81 -24.72
C LEU A 493 -5.79 -12.10 -25.89
N ARG A 494 -4.73 -11.31 -26.01
CA ARG A 494 -3.74 -11.45 -27.09
C ARG A 494 -2.68 -12.51 -26.81
N HIS A 495 -2.13 -12.54 -25.60
CA HIS A 495 -0.92 -13.30 -25.24
C HIS A 495 -1.13 -14.37 -24.15
N GLY A 496 -2.31 -14.44 -23.52
CA GLY A 496 -2.65 -15.43 -22.50
C GLY A 496 -2.20 -15.06 -21.09
N TYR A 497 -2.51 -15.95 -20.14
CA TYR A 497 -2.34 -15.73 -18.70
C TYR A 497 -0.89 -15.45 -18.29
N ILE A 498 0.07 -16.25 -18.79
CA ILE A 498 1.48 -16.12 -18.36
C ILE A 498 2.06 -14.76 -18.77
N ALA A 499 1.71 -14.25 -19.96
CA ALA A 499 2.20 -12.96 -20.44
C ALA A 499 1.59 -11.78 -19.67
N VAL A 500 0.27 -11.80 -19.38
CA VAL A 500 -0.36 -10.73 -18.58
C VAL A 500 0.12 -10.76 -17.13
N MET A 501 0.29 -11.95 -16.55
CA MET A 501 0.86 -12.12 -15.21
C MET A 501 2.27 -11.53 -15.16
N PHE A 502 3.15 -11.83 -16.13
CA PHE A 502 4.47 -11.20 -16.18
C PHE A 502 4.41 -9.68 -16.39
N ALA A 503 3.50 -9.18 -17.24
CA ALA A 503 3.33 -7.74 -17.41
C ALA A 503 2.96 -7.06 -16.08
N HIS A 504 2.01 -7.63 -15.34
CA HIS A 504 1.58 -7.13 -14.04
C HIS A 504 2.72 -7.21 -13.02
N VAL A 505 3.34 -8.37 -12.86
CA VAL A 505 4.44 -8.56 -11.90
C VAL A 505 5.60 -7.61 -12.19
N VAL A 506 6.00 -7.43 -13.45
CA VAL A 506 7.10 -6.51 -13.81
C VAL A 506 6.70 -5.07 -13.52
N PHE A 507 5.47 -4.68 -13.87
CA PHE A 507 4.93 -3.35 -13.61
C PHE A 507 5.02 -2.99 -12.12
N ASP A 508 4.47 -3.83 -11.26
CA ASP A 508 4.51 -3.64 -9.81
C ASP A 508 5.92 -3.72 -9.25
N SER A 509 6.72 -4.69 -9.71
CA SER A 509 8.10 -4.86 -9.25
C SER A 509 8.94 -3.61 -9.47
N ILE A 510 8.78 -2.95 -10.62
CA ILE A 510 9.48 -1.70 -10.93
C ILE A 510 8.99 -0.57 -10.01
N LEU A 511 7.68 -0.37 -9.90
CA LEU A 511 7.10 0.70 -9.07
C LEU A 511 7.46 0.54 -7.58
N MET A 512 7.33 -0.67 -7.03
CA MET A 512 7.70 -0.97 -5.65
C MET A 512 9.21 -0.85 -5.39
N SER A 513 10.05 -1.06 -6.42
CA SER A 513 11.50 -0.88 -6.28
C SER A 513 11.89 0.58 -6.06
N PHE A 514 11.11 1.55 -6.54
CA PHE A 514 11.36 2.97 -6.23
C PHE A 514 11.22 3.26 -4.74
N SER A 515 10.28 2.62 -4.05
CA SER A 515 10.17 2.73 -2.59
C SER A 515 11.42 2.18 -1.89
N LEU A 516 12.05 1.12 -2.41
CA LEU A 516 13.31 0.62 -1.86
C LEU A 516 14.50 1.51 -2.19
N PHE A 517 14.55 2.07 -3.40
CA PHE A 517 15.59 3.02 -3.81
C PHE A 517 15.57 4.28 -2.92
N SER A 518 14.37 4.73 -2.53
CA SER A 518 14.21 5.90 -1.66
C SER A 518 14.80 5.73 -0.25
N MET A 519 14.97 4.50 0.22
CA MET A 519 15.57 4.24 1.55
C MET A 519 17.07 4.55 1.59
N GLY A 520 17.74 4.58 0.44
CA GLY A 520 19.12 5.06 0.29
C GLY A 520 20.24 4.11 0.73
N ASP A 521 19.95 3.04 1.49
CA ASP A 521 20.96 2.06 1.85
C ASP A 521 21.23 1.04 0.72
N LEU A 522 22.47 0.56 0.66
CA LEU A 522 22.93 -0.33 -0.41
C LEU A 522 22.13 -1.64 -0.47
N THR A 523 21.70 -2.18 0.68
CA THR A 523 20.94 -3.44 0.73
C THR A 523 19.59 -3.29 0.05
N ASN A 524 18.84 -2.24 0.37
CA ASN A 524 17.54 -1.96 -0.23
C ASN A 524 17.65 -1.56 -1.71
N ILE A 525 18.70 -0.82 -2.08
CA ILE A 525 18.98 -0.53 -3.50
C ILE A 525 19.23 -1.82 -4.28
N LEU A 526 20.08 -2.72 -3.78
CA LEU A 526 20.34 -4.00 -4.43
C LEU A 526 19.08 -4.88 -4.48
N ALA A 527 18.27 -4.87 -3.42
CA ALA A 527 16.99 -5.58 -3.39
C ALA A 527 16.01 -5.08 -4.47
N GLY A 528 15.92 -3.76 -4.69
CA GLY A 528 15.12 -3.18 -5.78
C GLY A 528 15.63 -3.56 -7.16
N VAL A 529 16.96 -3.55 -7.38
CA VAL A 529 17.55 -3.99 -8.66
C VAL A 529 17.26 -5.48 -8.92
N VAL A 530 17.51 -6.33 -7.93
CA VAL A 530 17.23 -7.77 -8.03
C VAL A 530 15.77 -7.99 -8.38
N THR A 531 14.86 -7.34 -7.65
CA THR A 531 13.41 -7.36 -7.87
C THR A 531 13.02 -7.06 -9.31
N CYS A 532 13.56 -5.98 -9.89
CA CYS A 532 13.27 -5.59 -11.28
C CYS A 532 13.67 -6.69 -12.29
N VAL A 533 14.68 -7.51 -11.96
CA VAL A 533 15.22 -8.58 -12.82
C VAL A 533 14.64 -9.96 -12.45
N MET A 534 14.03 -10.13 -11.28
CA MET A 534 13.50 -11.43 -10.82
C MET A 534 12.53 -12.10 -11.80
N PRO A 535 11.58 -11.39 -12.45
CA PRO A 535 10.72 -12.00 -13.46
C PRO A 535 11.48 -12.64 -14.61
N PHE A 536 12.57 -12.01 -15.07
CA PHE A 536 13.48 -12.58 -16.07
C PHE A 536 14.16 -13.85 -15.54
N ILE A 537 14.71 -13.82 -14.32
CA ILE A 537 15.41 -14.97 -13.71
C ILE A 537 14.45 -16.17 -13.60
N VAL A 538 13.23 -15.95 -13.10
CA VAL A 538 12.22 -17.02 -12.96
C VAL A 538 11.88 -17.63 -14.33
N ALA A 539 11.61 -16.79 -15.34
CA ALA A 539 11.31 -17.28 -16.69
C ALA A 539 12.48 -18.03 -17.33
N TRP A 540 13.70 -17.55 -17.11
CA TRP A 540 14.93 -18.19 -17.58
C TRP A 540 15.15 -19.56 -16.94
N VAL A 541 14.96 -19.68 -15.64
CA VAL A 541 15.04 -20.96 -14.92
C VAL A 541 14.01 -21.95 -15.45
N ILE A 542 12.76 -21.52 -15.64
CA ILE A 542 11.71 -22.36 -16.26
C ILE A 542 12.12 -22.79 -17.69
N TYR A 543 12.68 -21.87 -18.48
CA TYR A 543 13.20 -22.18 -19.80
C TYR A 543 14.30 -23.24 -19.75
N LEU A 544 15.22 -23.21 -18.79
CA LEU A 544 16.28 -24.23 -18.68
C LEU A 544 15.72 -25.62 -18.36
N PHE A 545 14.74 -25.72 -17.46
CA PHE A 545 14.14 -27.00 -17.06
C PHE A 545 13.20 -27.61 -18.13
N TYR A 546 12.57 -26.77 -18.96
CA TYR A 546 11.54 -27.19 -19.91
C TYR A 546 11.89 -26.94 -21.38
N GLY A 547 12.97 -26.23 -21.69
CA GLY A 547 13.41 -25.89 -23.05
C GLY A 547 14.17 -27.00 -23.76
N LYS A 548 14.71 -27.99 -23.03
CA LYS A 548 15.46 -29.14 -23.59
C LYS A 548 14.67 -30.45 -23.64
N LYS A 549 13.44 -30.51 -23.11
CA LYS A 549 12.64 -31.74 -23.14
C LYS A 549 12.13 -31.96 -24.56
N LYS A 550 12.48 -33.10 -25.18
CA LYS A 550 11.95 -33.52 -26.48
C LYS A 550 10.42 -33.42 -26.46
N GLU A 551 9.87 -32.80 -27.49
CA GLU A 551 8.43 -32.67 -27.71
C GLU A 551 7.80 -34.07 -27.67
N LYS A 552 7.13 -34.39 -26.56
CA LYS A 552 6.33 -35.61 -26.50
C LYS A 552 4.95 -35.23 -27.04
N PRO A 553 4.46 -35.88 -28.11
CA PRO A 553 3.11 -35.65 -28.58
C PRO A 553 2.13 -35.87 -27.44
N TYR A 554 1.25 -34.90 -27.26
CA TYR A 554 0.25 -34.93 -26.20
C TYR A 554 -0.89 -35.85 -26.62
N VAL A 555 -1.05 -36.98 -25.92
CA VAL A 555 -2.27 -37.78 -25.99
C VAL A 555 -3.24 -37.21 -24.95
N THR A 556 -4.05 -36.22 -25.33
CA THR A 556 -5.40 -36.15 -24.76
C THR A 556 -6.15 -37.32 -25.34
N THR A 557 -6.58 -38.26 -24.51
CA THR A 557 -7.60 -39.22 -24.93
C THR A 557 -8.78 -38.41 -25.48
N PRO A 558 -9.12 -38.51 -26.78
CA PRO A 558 -10.37 -37.96 -27.24
C PRO A 558 -11.50 -38.70 -26.51
N PRO A 559 -12.61 -38.02 -26.17
CA PRO A 559 -13.78 -38.74 -25.69
C PRO A 559 -14.23 -39.75 -26.75
N PRO A 560 -14.84 -40.89 -26.35
CA PRO A 560 -15.55 -41.73 -27.30
C PRO A 560 -16.57 -40.86 -28.05
N GLU A 561 -16.54 -40.87 -29.37
CA GLU A 561 -17.57 -40.27 -30.20
C GLU A 561 -18.92 -40.91 -29.82
N GLY A 562 -19.88 -40.13 -29.33
CA GLY A 562 -21.23 -40.68 -29.12
C GLY A 562 -22.13 -40.07 -28.04
N LEU A 563 -21.78 -38.99 -27.37
CA LEU A 563 -22.72 -38.29 -26.46
C LEU A 563 -22.56 -36.77 -26.61
N LEU A 564 -23.24 -36.23 -27.63
CA LEU A 564 -23.51 -34.79 -27.79
C LEU A 564 -24.71 -34.37 -26.94
#